data_AF-A0A3D6B885-F1
#
_entry.id   AF-A0A3D6B885-F1
#
_cell.length_a   1.000
_cell.length_b   1.000
_cell.length_c   1.000
_cell.angle_alpha   90.00
_cell.angle_beta   90.00
_cell.angle_gamma   90.00
#
_symmetry.space_group_name_H-M   'P 1'
#
loop_
_entity.id
_entity.type
_entity.pdbx_description
1 polymer ?
#
loop_
_entity_poly.entity_id
_entity_poly.type
_entity_poly.pdbx_seq_one_letter_code
_entity_poly.pdbx_strand_id
1 'polypeptide(L)'
;MKLRPFFIFQFIQIVVILVLFSVLFNGCHSSTCSQKDEPQIPADVLKKANQFIISKTGDDFFKKYITADLLLSKHIEPDYLMIYKFNMPEKPYVDETIRFTVDSVGNVLKQFEVVGIPDCNADPVNCDFVVDEKIARQIASENGLSMGIAEWKVDFIWDTKYNKYVWSLMSTLKESKGDFGYRADGEKIIIDPNNAVVLNKDSWRIN
;
A
#
# COMPACT_ATOMS: atom_id res chain seq x y z
N MET A 1 75.59 36.02 2.63
CA MET A 1 75.23 34.62 2.35
C MET A 1 74.25 34.62 1.18
N LYS A 2 74.71 34.28 -0.03
CA LYS A 2 73.92 34.33 -1.28
C LYS A 2 73.02 33.09 -1.34
N LEU A 3 71.71 33.24 -1.24
CA LEU A 3 70.77 32.14 -1.48
C LEU A 3 70.87 31.70 -2.95
N ARG A 4 71.11 30.39 -3.15
CA ARG A 4 71.21 29.79 -4.48
C ARG A 4 69.83 29.78 -5.17
N PRO A 5 69.73 30.12 -6.47
CA PRO A 5 68.45 30.25 -7.18
C PRO A 5 67.63 28.94 -7.23
N PHE A 6 68.28 27.79 -7.02
CA PHE A 6 67.64 26.49 -6.93
C PHE A 6 66.70 26.34 -5.72
N PHE A 7 67.05 26.94 -4.58
CA PHE A 7 66.21 26.89 -3.36
C PHE A 7 64.98 27.79 -3.47
N ILE A 8 65.07 28.89 -4.22
CA ILE A 8 63.95 29.82 -4.45
C ILE A 8 62.89 29.14 -5.34
N PHE A 9 63.32 28.40 -6.36
CA PHE A 9 62.41 27.64 -7.24
C PHE A 9 61.67 26.51 -6.52
N GLN A 10 62.34 25.78 -5.62
CA GLN A 10 61.68 24.76 -4.79
C GLN A 10 60.69 25.37 -3.79
N PHE A 11 61.01 26.53 -3.21
CA PHE A 11 60.08 27.24 -2.32
C PHE A 11 58.83 27.73 -3.05
N ILE A 12 58.98 28.25 -4.27
CA ILE A 12 57.85 28.70 -5.10
C ILE A 12 56.95 27.51 -5.47
N GLN A 13 57.51 26.34 -5.80
CA GLN A 13 56.70 25.14 -6.07
C GLN A 13 55.92 24.66 -4.83
N ILE A 14 56.52 24.70 -3.64
CA ILE A 14 55.84 24.31 -2.40
C ILE A 14 54.69 25.28 -2.06
N VAL A 15 54.90 26.59 -2.27
CA VAL A 15 53.86 27.61 -2.04
C VAL A 15 52.70 27.45 -3.04
N VAL A 16 52.97 27.16 -4.31
CA VAL A 16 51.93 26.94 -5.33
C VAL A 16 51.11 25.67 -5.04
N ILE A 17 51.74 24.59 -4.55
CA ILE A 17 51.02 23.36 -4.15
C ILE A 17 50.16 23.61 -2.90
N LEU A 18 50.63 24.39 -1.93
CA LEU A 18 49.85 24.75 -0.74
C LEU A 18 48.66 25.66 -1.07
N VAL A 19 48.81 26.59 -2.01
CA VAL A 19 47.70 27.43 -2.49
C VAL A 19 46.68 26.59 -3.27
N LEU A 20 47.12 25.67 -4.13
CA LEU A 20 46.22 24.75 -4.85
C LEU A 20 45.46 23.80 -3.91
N PHE A 21 46.06 23.35 -2.80
CA PHE A 21 45.36 22.57 -1.78
C PHE A 21 44.33 23.40 -0.99
N SER A 22 44.56 24.70 -0.79
CA SER A 22 43.62 25.59 -0.09
C SER A 22 42.36 25.93 -0.90
N VAL A 23 42.39 25.78 -2.23
CA VAL A 23 41.24 26.03 -3.11
C VAL A 23 40.33 24.79 -3.24
N LEU A 24 40.80 23.59 -2.85
CA LEU A 24 40.00 22.36 -2.89
C LEU A 24 39.19 22.09 -1.60
N PHE A 25 39.34 22.89 -0.55
CA PHE A 25 38.55 22.78 0.69
C PHE A 25 37.41 23.80 0.82
N ASN A 26 37.22 24.67 -0.18
CA ASN A 26 36.01 25.51 -0.29
C ASN A 26 34.99 24.88 -1.23
N GLY A 27 34.74 23.58 -1.03
CA GLY A 27 33.56 22.92 -1.57
C GLY A 27 32.33 23.40 -0.81
N CYS A 28 31.56 24.30 -1.45
CA CYS A 28 30.18 24.67 -1.16
C CYS A 28 29.71 24.50 0.30
N HIS A 29 29.71 25.62 1.04
CA HIS A 29 28.83 25.81 2.18
C HIS A 29 27.39 26.01 1.66
N SER A 30 26.76 24.96 1.13
CA SER A 30 25.33 24.97 0.84
C SER A 30 24.58 24.68 2.14
N SER A 31 24.13 25.75 2.79
CA SER A 31 23.28 25.75 3.98
C SER A 31 21.84 25.30 3.68
N THR A 32 21.67 24.14 3.03
CA THR A 32 20.37 23.55 2.67
C THR A 32 20.43 22.01 2.61
N CYS A 33 21.31 21.38 3.37
CA CYS A 33 21.27 19.93 3.61
C CYS A 33 20.80 19.65 5.03
N SER A 34 19.52 19.91 5.30
CA SER A 34 18.72 19.30 6.37
C SER A 34 17.32 19.92 6.32
N GLN A 35 16.57 19.67 5.24
CA GLN A 35 15.16 19.42 5.49
C GLN A 35 15.16 18.10 6.25
N LYS A 36 15.05 18.18 7.57
CA LYS A 36 14.59 17.03 8.34
C LYS A 36 13.25 16.68 7.70
N ASP A 37 13.18 15.53 7.06
CA ASP A 37 11.91 14.90 6.73
C ASP A 37 11.21 14.62 8.07
N GLU A 38 10.57 15.65 8.64
CA GLU A 38 9.62 15.43 9.72
C GLU A 38 8.58 14.46 9.17
N PRO A 39 8.28 13.36 9.88
CA PRO A 39 7.24 12.45 9.43
C PRO A 39 5.97 13.28 9.27
N GLN A 40 5.39 13.27 8.07
CA GLN A 40 4.16 14.02 7.77
C GLN A 40 3.04 13.69 8.77
N ILE A 41 3.13 12.52 9.42
CA ILE A 41 2.24 12.07 10.47
C ILE A 41 2.95 12.15 11.83
N PRO A 42 2.42 12.91 12.82
CA PRO A 42 2.94 12.92 14.18
C PRO A 42 2.97 11.52 14.82
N ALA A 43 3.99 11.24 15.63
CA ALA A 43 4.18 9.91 16.24
C ALA A 43 2.98 9.45 17.10
N ASP A 44 2.34 10.37 17.83
CA ASP A 44 1.16 10.05 18.64
C ASP A 44 -0.08 9.73 17.79
N VAL A 45 -0.22 10.38 16.63
CA VAL A 45 -1.28 10.10 15.65
C VAL A 45 -1.06 8.70 15.06
N LEU A 46 0.16 8.40 14.63
CA LEU A 46 0.54 7.08 14.11
C LEU A 46 0.31 5.99 15.16
N LYS A 47 0.69 6.23 16.42
CA LYS A 47 0.50 5.28 17.52
C LYS A 47 -0.98 4.94 17.72
N LYS A 48 -1.88 5.93 17.72
CA LYS A 48 -3.33 5.69 17.84
C LYS A 48 -3.92 5.02 16.61
N ALA A 49 -3.43 5.35 15.41
CA ALA A 49 -3.81 4.66 14.19
C ALA A 49 -3.43 3.17 14.24
N ASN A 50 -2.22 2.83 14.71
CA ASN A 50 -1.80 1.45 14.96
C ASN A 50 -2.72 0.77 15.98
N GLN A 51 -3.02 1.44 17.10
CA GLN A 51 -3.91 0.91 18.14
C GLN A 51 -5.31 0.61 17.60
N PHE A 52 -5.82 1.42 16.67
CA PHE A 52 -7.10 1.15 16.02
C PHE A 52 -7.06 -0.16 15.21
N ILE A 53 -6.03 -0.37 14.38
CA ILE A 53 -5.89 -1.63 13.62
C ILE A 53 -5.72 -2.82 14.57
N ILE A 54 -4.87 -2.69 15.59
CA ILE A 54 -4.65 -3.73 16.61
C ILE A 54 -5.97 -4.06 17.34
N SER A 55 -6.81 -3.06 17.61
CA SER A 55 -8.12 -3.28 18.25
C SER A 55 -9.09 -4.10 17.41
N LYS A 56 -8.84 -4.22 16.10
CA LYS A 56 -9.62 -5.04 15.16
C LYS A 56 -8.98 -6.39 14.88
N THR A 57 -7.66 -6.43 14.79
CA THR A 57 -6.93 -7.60 14.28
C THR A 57 -6.20 -8.40 15.34
N GLY A 58 -5.87 -7.79 16.47
CA GLY A 58 -4.96 -8.34 17.47
C GLY A 58 -3.50 -7.96 17.19
N ASP A 59 -2.70 -7.93 18.25
CA ASP A 59 -1.31 -7.46 18.22
C ASP A 59 -0.40 -8.37 17.37
N ASP A 60 -0.55 -9.69 17.51
CA ASP A 60 0.25 -10.67 16.75
C ASP A 60 -0.05 -10.60 15.26
N PHE A 61 -1.32 -10.46 14.88
CA PHE A 61 -1.72 -10.31 13.48
C PHE A 61 -1.14 -9.03 12.87
N PHE A 62 -1.30 -7.91 13.58
CA PHE A 62 -0.78 -6.62 13.14
C PHE A 62 0.72 -6.67 12.91
N LYS A 63 1.50 -7.16 13.89
CA LYS A 63 2.96 -7.26 13.79
C LYS A 63 3.42 -8.17 12.67
N LYS A 64 2.67 -9.23 12.39
CA LYS A 64 3.05 -10.23 11.41
C LYS A 64 2.74 -9.79 9.98
N TYR A 65 1.64 -9.06 9.75
CA TYR A 65 1.10 -8.87 8.41
C TYR A 65 0.86 -7.42 7.99
N ILE A 66 0.85 -6.46 8.93
CA ILE A 66 0.47 -5.08 8.63
C ILE A 66 1.63 -4.14 8.90
N THR A 67 1.93 -3.27 7.93
CA THR A 67 2.99 -2.26 8.05
C THR A 67 2.51 -0.90 7.55
N ALA A 68 2.79 0.16 8.30
CA ALA A 68 2.44 1.52 7.89
C ALA A 68 3.19 1.92 6.62
N ASP A 69 2.49 2.47 5.64
CA ASP A 69 3.07 3.08 4.46
C ASP A 69 3.08 4.60 4.66
N LEU A 70 4.14 5.11 5.27
CA LEU A 70 4.30 6.54 5.56
C LEU A 70 4.58 7.38 4.31
N LEU A 71 4.93 6.75 3.17
CA LEU A 71 5.11 7.46 1.91
C LEU A 71 3.76 7.75 1.24
N LEU A 72 2.79 6.84 1.40
CA LEU A 72 1.43 6.99 0.89
C LEU A 72 0.47 7.66 1.88
N SER A 73 0.78 7.60 3.17
CA SER A 73 0.06 8.35 4.20
C SER A 73 0.27 9.86 4.03
N LYS A 74 -0.78 10.66 4.23
CA LYS A 74 -0.76 12.11 3.94
C LYS A 74 -1.45 12.90 5.03
N HIS A 75 -0.89 14.06 5.33
CA HIS A 75 -1.63 15.11 6.02
C HIS A 75 -2.62 15.77 5.05
N ILE A 76 -3.90 15.76 5.42
CA ILE A 76 -5.02 16.37 4.71
C ILE A 76 -5.75 17.32 5.67
N GLU A 77 -5.20 18.52 5.83
CA GLU A 77 -5.58 19.46 6.90
C GLU A 77 -7.10 19.59 7.11
N PRO A 78 -7.61 19.41 8.35
CA PRO A 78 -6.87 19.21 9.61
C PRO A 78 -6.56 17.74 9.97
N ASP A 79 -6.84 16.81 9.07
CA ASP A 79 -6.88 15.36 9.32
C ASP A 79 -5.70 14.64 8.68
N TYR A 80 -5.60 13.33 8.89
CA TYR A 80 -4.58 12.48 8.31
C TYR A 80 -5.20 11.27 7.60
N LEU A 81 -4.83 11.07 6.34
CA LEU A 81 -5.10 9.84 5.62
C LEU A 81 -4.00 8.83 5.95
N MET A 82 -4.39 7.74 6.61
CA MET A 82 -3.50 6.67 7.02
C MET A 82 -3.55 5.53 6.00
N ILE A 83 -2.40 5.10 5.51
CA ILE A 83 -2.23 4.00 4.57
C ILE A 83 -1.33 2.93 5.19
N TYR A 84 -1.75 1.67 5.12
CA TYR A 84 -0.95 0.52 5.53
C TYR A 84 -0.97 -0.55 4.44
N LYS A 85 0.11 -1.31 4.35
CA LYS A 85 0.17 -2.55 3.59
C LYS A 85 -0.25 -3.71 4.46
N PHE A 86 -1.10 -4.58 3.93
CA PHE A 86 -1.51 -5.83 4.56
C PHE A 86 -1.09 -6.99 3.64
N ASN A 87 -0.08 -7.75 4.06
CA ASN A 87 0.48 -8.84 3.27
C ASN A 87 0.62 -10.10 4.13
N MET A 88 0.26 -11.27 3.59
CA MET A 88 0.48 -12.56 4.24
C MET A 88 1.45 -13.42 3.42
N PRO A 89 2.72 -13.58 3.82
CA PRO A 89 3.71 -14.32 3.03
C PRO A 89 3.32 -15.77 2.70
N GLU A 90 2.61 -16.44 3.62
CA GLU A 90 2.12 -17.80 3.42
C GLU A 90 0.85 -17.88 2.54
N LYS A 91 0.21 -16.75 2.25
CA LYS A 91 -0.98 -16.61 1.39
C LYS A 91 -0.75 -15.42 0.44
N PRO A 92 0.08 -15.58 -0.60
CA PRO A 92 0.58 -14.47 -1.41
C PRO A 92 -0.50 -13.73 -2.21
N TYR A 93 -1.72 -14.28 -2.30
CA TYR A 93 -2.90 -13.59 -2.84
C TYR A 93 -3.45 -12.51 -1.89
N VAL A 94 -3.02 -12.50 -0.63
CA VAL A 94 -3.30 -11.43 0.32
C VAL A 94 -2.17 -10.41 0.23
N ASP A 95 -2.36 -9.42 -0.63
CA ASP A 95 -1.46 -8.26 -0.80
C ASP A 95 -2.29 -6.99 -1.01
N GLU A 96 -2.76 -6.44 0.10
CA GLU A 96 -3.86 -5.48 0.13
C GLU A 96 -3.47 -4.18 0.83
N THR A 97 -4.30 -3.15 0.62
CA THR A 97 -4.13 -1.85 1.27
C THR A 97 -5.21 -1.59 2.30
N ILE A 98 -4.78 -1.21 3.49
CA ILE A 98 -5.64 -0.64 4.54
C ILE A 98 -5.63 0.87 4.41
N ARG A 99 -6.81 1.49 4.49
CA ARG A 99 -6.95 2.95 4.44
C ARG A 99 -8.05 3.43 5.36
N PHE A 100 -7.76 4.48 6.13
CA PHE A 100 -8.74 5.19 6.95
C PHE A 100 -8.25 6.60 7.28
N THR A 101 -9.14 7.45 7.78
CA THR A 101 -8.83 8.82 8.16
C THR A 101 -8.86 8.98 9.67
N VAL A 102 -7.91 9.72 10.22
CA VAL A 102 -7.87 10.10 11.63
C VAL A 102 -7.77 11.62 11.79
N ASP A 103 -8.28 12.15 12.90
CA ASP A 103 -8.16 13.57 13.25
C ASP A 103 -6.74 13.93 13.72
N SER A 104 -6.54 15.21 14.04
CA SER A 104 -5.25 15.75 14.50
C SER A 104 -4.71 15.14 15.80
N VAL A 105 -5.55 14.43 16.55
CA VAL A 105 -5.17 13.72 17.78
C VAL A 105 -5.25 12.20 17.62
N GLY A 106 -5.43 11.67 16.41
CA GLY A 106 -5.40 10.25 16.08
C GLY A 106 -6.71 9.47 16.30
N ASN A 107 -7.86 10.12 16.47
CA ASN A 107 -9.15 9.41 16.52
C ASN A 107 -9.67 9.12 15.10
N VAL A 108 -10.19 7.92 14.88
CA VAL A 108 -10.77 7.56 13.57
C VAL A 108 -12.03 8.37 13.29
N LEU A 109 -12.06 8.98 12.11
CA LEU A 109 -13.18 9.77 11.62
C LEU A 109 -14.23 8.89 10.95
N LYS A 110 -15.33 8.64 11.66
CA LYS A 110 -16.38 7.70 11.25
C LYS A 110 -17.17 8.13 10.01
N GLN A 111 -17.10 9.40 9.64
CA GLN A 111 -17.72 9.91 8.41
C GLN A 111 -16.96 9.46 7.14
N PHE A 112 -15.72 9.01 7.29
CA PHE A 112 -14.93 8.45 6.20
C PHE A 112 -14.88 6.92 6.32
N GLU A 113 -14.83 6.27 5.16
CA GLU A 113 -14.77 4.83 5.10
C GLU A 113 -13.43 4.28 5.62
N VAL A 114 -13.53 3.20 6.39
CA VAL A 114 -12.41 2.35 6.80
C VAL A 114 -12.37 1.16 5.86
N VAL A 115 -11.27 1.01 5.13
CA VAL A 115 -11.09 -0.02 4.10
C VAL A 115 -9.97 -0.96 4.50
N GLY A 116 -10.18 -2.26 4.30
CA GLY A 116 -9.14 -3.28 4.34
C GLY A 116 -8.76 -3.81 5.73
N ILE A 117 -9.44 -3.39 6.81
CA ILE A 117 -9.12 -3.88 8.16
C ILE A 117 -10.06 -5.03 8.53
N PRO A 118 -9.62 -6.30 8.50
CA PRO A 118 -10.47 -7.40 8.92
C PRO A 118 -10.69 -7.35 10.45
N ASP A 119 -11.89 -7.72 10.89
CA ASP A 119 -12.25 -7.71 12.31
C ASP A 119 -12.05 -9.11 12.93
N CYS A 120 -10.77 -9.49 13.09
CA CYS A 120 -10.37 -10.78 13.69
C CYS A 120 -10.80 -10.88 15.16
N ASN A 121 -10.89 -9.76 15.87
CA ASN A 121 -11.24 -9.77 17.29
C ASN A 121 -12.74 -10.05 17.49
N ALA A 122 -13.60 -9.51 16.61
CA ALA A 122 -15.03 -9.82 16.64
C ALA A 122 -15.29 -11.25 16.15
N ASP A 123 -14.57 -11.70 15.12
CA ASP A 123 -14.68 -13.05 14.57
C ASP A 123 -13.31 -13.52 14.04
N PRO A 124 -12.60 -14.39 14.79
CA PRO A 124 -11.26 -14.85 14.43
C PRO A 124 -11.16 -15.48 13.04
N VAL A 125 -12.26 -16.07 12.55
CA VAL A 125 -12.29 -16.76 11.26
C VAL A 125 -12.10 -15.77 10.10
N ASN A 126 -12.39 -14.49 10.28
CA ASN A 126 -12.26 -13.46 9.22
C ASN A 126 -10.82 -13.20 8.75
N CYS A 127 -9.83 -13.82 9.40
CA CYS A 127 -8.41 -13.58 9.16
C CYS A 127 -7.64 -14.85 8.75
N ASP A 128 -8.36 -15.96 8.57
CA ASP A 128 -7.79 -17.25 8.22
C ASP A 128 -7.65 -17.45 6.71
N PHE A 129 -8.49 -16.82 5.88
CA PHE A 129 -8.42 -16.85 4.40
C PHE A 129 -8.07 -18.23 3.82
N VAL A 130 -8.80 -19.27 4.24
CA VAL A 130 -8.50 -20.68 3.92
C VAL A 130 -8.80 -21.06 2.47
N VAL A 131 -9.61 -20.27 1.78
CA VAL A 131 -9.93 -20.44 0.36
C VAL A 131 -8.90 -19.69 -0.46
N ASP A 132 -8.07 -20.43 -1.19
CA ASP A 132 -7.17 -19.86 -2.20
C ASP A 132 -7.89 -19.64 -3.55
N GLU A 133 -7.18 -19.09 -4.54
CA GLU A 133 -7.74 -18.84 -5.87
C GLU A 133 -8.26 -20.12 -6.54
N LYS A 134 -7.55 -21.25 -6.37
CA LYS A 134 -7.91 -22.52 -6.99
C LYS A 134 -9.24 -23.03 -6.43
N ILE A 135 -9.40 -22.98 -5.11
CA ILE A 135 -10.64 -23.35 -4.43
C ILE A 135 -11.76 -22.38 -4.83
N ALA A 136 -11.49 -21.07 -4.90
CA ALA A 136 -12.47 -20.08 -5.33
C ALA A 136 -12.97 -20.33 -6.77
N ARG A 137 -12.07 -20.69 -7.69
CA ARG A 137 -12.42 -21.10 -9.07
C ARG A 137 -13.26 -22.38 -9.08
N GLN A 138 -12.91 -23.37 -8.26
CA GLN A 138 -13.70 -24.60 -8.15
C GLN A 138 -15.13 -24.29 -7.69
N ILE A 139 -15.28 -23.53 -6.60
CA ILE A 139 -16.59 -23.13 -6.07
C ILE A 139 -17.39 -22.37 -7.12
N ALA A 140 -16.77 -21.42 -7.84
CA ALA A 140 -17.45 -20.68 -8.90
C ALA A 140 -17.95 -21.57 -10.04
N SER A 141 -17.15 -22.57 -10.44
CA SER A 141 -17.55 -23.56 -11.45
C SER A 141 -18.73 -24.42 -10.97
N GLU A 142 -18.65 -24.94 -9.74
CA GLU A 142 -19.70 -25.74 -9.12
C GLU A 142 -21.02 -24.96 -8.93
N ASN A 143 -20.92 -23.64 -8.75
CA ASN A 143 -22.07 -22.73 -8.65
C ASN A 143 -22.50 -22.14 -10.01
N GLY A 144 -21.98 -22.70 -11.11
CA GLY A 144 -22.43 -22.41 -12.47
C GLY A 144 -22.11 -20.99 -12.93
N LEU A 145 -20.97 -20.41 -12.55
CA LEU A 145 -20.45 -19.23 -13.22
C LEU A 145 -20.11 -19.60 -14.67
N SER A 146 -20.62 -18.86 -15.64
CA SER A 146 -20.37 -19.15 -17.06
C SER A 146 -18.90 -18.90 -17.42
N MET A 147 -18.27 -19.71 -18.28
CA MET A 147 -16.86 -19.49 -18.69
C MET A 147 -16.60 -18.13 -19.34
N GLY A 148 -17.59 -17.55 -20.03
CA GLY A 148 -17.41 -16.30 -20.75
C GLY A 148 -16.61 -16.44 -22.05
N ILE A 149 -16.31 -15.31 -22.68
CA ILE A 149 -15.51 -15.22 -23.92
C ILE A 149 -14.00 -15.21 -23.66
N ALA A 150 -13.60 -15.06 -22.41
CA ALA A 150 -12.22 -15.05 -21.92
C ALA A 150 -12.16 -15.72 -20.53
N GLU A 151 -10.96 -16.02 -20.05
CA GLU A 151 -10.81 -16.54 -18.68
C GLU A 151 -11.41 -15.59 -17.64
N TRP A 152 -11.92 -16.17 -16.55
CA TRP A 152 -12.46 -15.36 -15.46
C TRP A 152 -11.40 -14.43 -14.90
N LYS A 153 -11.78 -13.17 -14.74
CA LYS A 153 -11.05 -12.26 -13.87
C LYS A 153 -11.30 -12.68 -12.43
N VAL A 154 -10.25 -12.91 -11.67
CA VAL A 154 -10.33 -13.36 -10.28
C VAL A 154 -9.52 -12.39 -9.43
N ASP A 155 -10.22 -11.70 -8.53
CA ASP A 155 -9.61 -10.71 -7.64
C ASP A 155 -9.93 -11.08 -6.18
N PHE A 156 -8.93 -11.03 -5.30
CA PHE A 156 -9.13 -10.99 -3.84
C PHE A 156 -9.20 -9.52 -3.45
N ILE A 157 -10.33 -9.04 -2.92
CA ILE A 157 -10.55 -7.59 -2.69
C ILE A 157 -11.36 -7.32 -1.44
N TRP A 158 -11.21 -6.13 -0.85
CA TRP A 158 -12.13 -5.63 0.16
C TRP A 158 -13.47 -5.25 -0.48
N ASP A 159 -14.56 -5.89 -0.06
CA ASP A 159 -15.92 -5.54 -0.49
C ASP A 159 -16.62 -4.71 0.60
N THR A 160 -17.02 -3.50 0.23
CA THR A 160 -17.59 -2.51 1.15
C THR A 160 -19.03 -2.83 1.55
N LYS A 161 -19.77 -3.60 0.74
CA LYS A 161 -21.13 -4.07 1.07
C LYS A 161 -21.08 -5.11 2.19
N TYR A 162 -20.09 -6.00 2.16
CA TYR A 162 -19.91 -7.03 3.19
C TYR A 162 -18.95 -6.62 4.32
N ASN A 163 -18.20 -5.52 4.14
CA ASN A 163 -17.18 -5.02 5.06
C ASN A 163 -16.15 -6.11 5.43
N LYS A 164 -15.69 -6.85 4.42
CA LYS A 164 -14.70 -7.93 4.54
C LYS A 164 -14.00 -8.18 3.20
N TYR A 165 -12.90 -8.94 3.24
CA TYR A 165 -12.27 -9.46 2.03
C TYR A 165 -13.13 -10.56 1.40
N VAL A 166 -13.16 -10.57 0.07
CA VAL A 166 -13.90 -11.54 -0.75
C VAL A 166 -13.08 -12.00 -1.94
N TRP A 167 -13.36 -13.20 -2.43
CA TRP A 167 -13.04 -13.57 -3.80
C TRP A 167 -14.14 -13.05 -4.73
N SER A 168 -13.75 -12.25 -5.72
CA SER A 168 -14.61 -11.72 -6.76
C SER A 168 -14.21 -12.36 -8.09
N LEU A 169 -15.03 -13.27 -8.61
CA LEU A 169 -14.82 -13.88 -9.92
C LEU A 169 -15.82 -13.30 -10.91
N MET A 170 -15.31 -12.81 -12.04
CA MET A 170 -16.10 -12.18 -13.09
C MET A 170 -15.89 -12.89 -14.42
N SER A 171 -17.00 -13.23 -15.05
CA SER A 171 -17.07 -13.76 -16.40
C SER A 171 -17.60 -12.70 -17.34
N THR A 172 -16.88 -12.42 -18.43
CA THR A 172 -17.34 -11.56 -19.51
C THR A 172 -18.08 -12.42 -20.53
N LEU A 173 -19.37 -12.17 -20.75
CA LEU A 173 -20.18 -12.92 -21.71
C LEU A 173 -20.18 -12.26 -23.09
N LYS A 174 -20.13 -10.93 -23.13
CA LYS A 174 -20.10 -10.14 -24.35
C LYS A 174 -19.21 -8.92 -24.13
N GLU A 175 -18.44 -8.57 -25.15
CA GLU A 175 -17.75 -7.30 -25.21
C GLU A 175 -17.74 -6.76 -26.64
N SER A 176 -17.77 -5.43 -26.76
CA SER A 176 -17.67 -4.75 -28.03
C SER A 176 -17.05 -3.38 -27.84
N LYS A 177 -16.23 -2.97 -28.82
CA LYS A 177 -15.66 -1.63 -28.89
C LYS A 177 -16.08 -1.01 -30.22
N GLY A 178 -16.84 0.07 -30.16
CA GLY A 178 -17.33 0.77 -31.35
C GLY A 178 -17.39 2.27 -31.14
N ASP A 179 -18.07 2.97 -32.05
CA ASP A 179 -18.17 4.44 -32.08
C ASP A 179 -18.79 5.04 -30.81
N PHE A 180 -19.54 4.25 -30.04
CA PHE A 180 -20.19 4.65 -28.79
C PHE A 180 -19.41 4.23 -27.53
N GLY A 181 -18.14 3.83 -27.66
CA GLY A 181 -17.29 3.43 -26.53
C GLY A 181 -17.21 1.92 -26.32
N TYR A 182 -16.68 1.53 -25.16
CA TYR A 182 -16.56 0.13 -24.75
C TYR A 182 -17.82 -0.32 -24.03
N ARG A 183 -18.40 -1.42 -24.49
CA ARG A 183 -19.58 -2.05 -23.89
C ARG A 183 -19.27 -3.49 -23.58
N ALA A 184 -19.68 -3.94 -22.40
CA ALA A 184 -19.54 -5.33 -22.00
C ALA A 184 -20.62 -5.72 -21.00
N ASP A 185 -20.98 -7.00 -21.01
CA ASP A 185 -21.85 -7.59 -20.00
C ASP A 185 -21.39 -9.00 -19.63
N GLY A 186 -21.79 -9.43 -18.44
CA GLY A 186 -21.39 -10.73 -17.94
C GLY A 186 -21.98 -11.09 -16.60
N GLU A 187 -21.36 -12.08 -15.96
CA GLU A 187 -21.75 -12.62 -14.66
C GLU A 187 -20.63 -12.43 -13.64
N LYS A 188 -21.00 -12.30 -12.37
CA LYS A 188 -20.09 -12.20 -11.23
C LYS A 188 -20.57 -13.11 -10.11
N ILE A 189 -19.62 -13.75 -9.43
CA ILE A 189 -19.86 -14.45 -8.17
C ILE A 189 -18.92 -13.89 -7.09
N ILE A 190 -19.43 -13.77 -5.87
CA ILE A 190 -18.68 -13.32 -4.70
C ILE A 190 -18.64 -14.47 -3.68
N ILE A 191 -17.45 -14.81 -3.21
CA ILE A 191 -17.22 -15.94 -2.30
C ILE A 191 -16.46 -15.44 -1.07
N ASP A 192 -16.90 -15.86 0.11
CA ASP A 192 -16.19 -15.59 1.37
C ASP A 192 -14.93 -16.47 1.45
N PRO A 193 -13.73 -15.86 1.61
CA PRO A 193 -12.47 -16.57 1.58
C PRO A 193 -12.20 -17.40 2.83
N ASN A 194 -13.02 -17.26 3.88
CA ASN A 194 -12.81 -17.91 5.16
C ASN A 194 -13.65 -19.17 5.35
N ASN A 195 -14.77 -19.30 4.64
CA ASN A 195 -15.72 -20.40 4.84
C ASN A 195 -16.34 -20.96 3.54
N ALA A 196 -15.86 -20.53 2.37
CA ALA A 196 -16.32 -21.00 1.06
C ALA A 196 -17.80 -20.70 0.74
N VAL A 197 -18.47 -19.83 1.51
CA VAL A 197 -19.86 -19.45 1.25
C VAL A 197 -19.94 -18.51 0.05
N VAL A 198 -20.83 -18.81 -0.89
CA VAL A 198 -21.20 -17.88 -1.97
C VAL A 198 -22.08 -16.77 -1.38
N LEU A 199 -21.55 -15.56 -1.32
CA LEU A 199 -22.22 -14.39 -0.79
C LEU A 199 -23.15 -13.74 -1.80
N ASN A 200 -22.84 -13.87 -3.09
CA ASN A 200 -23.65 -13.29 -4.17
C ASN A 200 -23.38 -13.93 -5.53
N LYS A 201 -24.38 -13.88 -6.42
CA LYS A 201 -24.24 -14.18 -7.85
C LYS A 201 -25.15 -13.24 -8.64
N ASP A 202 -24.56 -12.37 -9.46
CA ASP A 202 -25.24 -11.30 -10.17
C ASP A 202 -24.74 -11.12 -11.61
N SER A 203 -25.50 -10.39 -12.42
CA SER A 203 -25.04 -9.90 -13.73
C SER A 203 -24.44 -8.50 -13.61
N TRP A 204 -23.45 -8.19 -14.45
CA TRP A 204 -22.85 -6.86 -14.56
C TRP A 204 -22.90 -6.34 -15.99
N ARG A 205 -22.86 -5.01 -16.15
CA ARG A 205 -22.90 -4.34 -17.45
C ARG A 205 -22.16 -3.01 -17.45
N ILE A 206 -21.46 -2.72 -18.55
CA ILE A 206 -20.88 -1.43 -18.92
C ILE A 206 -21.64 -0.94 -20.16
N ASN A 207 -22.23 0.27 -20.08
CA ASN A 207 -23.08 0.87 -21.12
C ASN A 207 -22.32 1.79 -22.06
#